data_AF-A0A1T3D381-F1
#
_entry.id   AF-A0A1T3D381-F1
#
_cell.length_a   1.000
_cell.length_b   1.000
_cell.length_c   1.000
_cell.angle_alpha   90.00
_cell.angle_beta   90.00
_cell.angle_gamma   90.00
#
_symmetry.space_group_name_H-M   'P 1'
#
loop_
_entity.id
_entity.type
_entity.pdbx_description
1 polymer ?
#
loop_
_entity_poly.entity_id
_entity_poly.type
_entity_poly.pdbx_seq_one_letter_code
_entity_poly.pdbx_strand_id
1 'polypeptide(L)'
;MKKSISLSSLAVIMLLASCNRDSLSDNSLQNTSAENSAKGVVTNLTEQDLPNIQLTGSNAAPSQHLTYYFPADAVLQMNKVKITRSALTEYFSVINYSGGYAGLQQTPDKSFGTPNILIASLWDKNTAGGSYAGYSYLGYKTIASRFGGEGDGQKTINPYQWKLNNWYNIVLRSWKENGKIYIANFIQDLATGKWFLTSTIYRDASTGNLGTYIDTFLENWVGDNPKYDGRYVRKAYLKDAWSLDASNTWQKSTSRNFSANSGDQGRNGYFDRAFNSGYDATEDAYFMVHGGTTTPDTAFGTGRTLQLPTQTNQGAAPVIQNLERTSATAQYGNNKVTVSWAINDTKAPQLSYNIQVLNSNGAVLQTVQKTKPEQRVEAIAATLAKGNYTVKLTLTDIFNNNVAPVEIPITVN
;
A
#
# COMPACT_ATOMS: atom_id res chain seq x y z
N MET A 1 21.66 -32.62 -36.36
CA MET A 1 22.51 -31.86 -35.41
C MET A 1 21.65 -30.77 -34.78
N LYS A 2 21.15 -31.00 -33.57
CA LYS A 2 20.43 -30.00 -32.76
C LYS A 2 21.46 -29.30 -31.87
N LYS A 3 21.64 -27.99 -32.02
CA LYS A 3 22.43 -27.17 -31.10
C LYS A 3 21.47 -26.49 -30.12
N SER A 4 21.62 -26.86 -28.85
CA SER A 4 21.00 -26.21 -27.70
C SER A 4 21.56 -24.79 -27.54
N ILE A 5 20.69 -23.81 -27.29
CA ILE A 5 21.08 -22.50 -26.78
C ILE A 5 20.68 -22.47 -25.30
N SER A 6 21.69 -22.26 -24.46
CA SER A 6 21.63 -22.20 -23.01
C SER A 6 20.94 -20.91 -22.54
N LEU A 7 19.98 -21.05 -21.62
CA LEU A 7 19.39 -19.94 -20.86
C LEU A 7 20.38 -19.51 -19.78
N SER A 8 20.83 -18.26 -19.86
CA SER A 8 21.62 -17.60 -18.82
C SER A 8 20.70 -16.91 -17.80
N SER A 9 20.70 -17.45 -16.58
CA SER A 9 20.75 -16.75 -15.29
C SER A 9 19.90 -15.48 -15.12
N LEU A 10 18.62 -15.64 -14.77
CA LEU A 10 17.84 -14.59 -14.12
C LEU A 10 17.95 -14.78 -12.59
N ALA A 11 18.74 -13.93 -11.92
CA ALA A 11 18.89 -13.96 -10.47
C ALA A 11 17.59 -13.48 -9.80
N VAL A 12 16.84 -14.41 -9.22
CA VAL A 12 15.71 -14.11 -8.33
C VAL A 12 16.30 -13.76 -6.96
N ILE A 13 16.26 -12.47 -6.60
CA ILE A 13 16.64 -11.99 -5.27
C ILE A 13 15.48 -12.30 -4.32
N MET A 14 15.71 -13.24 -3.39
CA MET A 14 14.80 -13.59 -2.30
C MET A 14 14.67 -12.42 -1.31
N LEU A 15 13.42 -12.07 -0.96
CA LEU A 15 13.10 -11.27 0.22
C LEU A 15 13.15 -12.19 1.44
N LEU A 16 13.91 -11.80 2.47
CA LEU A 16 13.86 -12.40 3.80
C LEU A 16 13.39 -11.31 4.77
N ALA A 17 12.09 -11.32 5.11
CA ALA A 17 11.58 -10.64 6.28
C ALA A 17 11.38 -11.67 7.41
N SER A 18 12.10 -11.47 8.51
CA SER A 18 11.87 -12.16 9.76
C SER A 18 10.67 -11.54 10.47
N CYS A 19 9.49 -12.16 10.32
CA CYS A 19 8.39 -11.98 11.26
C CYS A 19 8.53 -13.02 12.37
N ASN A 20 9.05 -12.64 13.53
CA ASN A 20 8.81 -13.39 14.77
C ASN A 20 8.51 -12.40 15.89
N ARG A 21 7.26 -12.44 16.38
CA ARG A 21 6.89 -11.89 17.68
C ARG A 21 6.85 -13.04 18.70
N ASP A 22 7.69 -12.88 19.71
CA ASP A 22 7.58 -13.32 21.11
C ASP A 22 7.00 -14.72 21.42
N SER A 23 7.90 -15.61 21.85
CA SER A 23 7.64 -16.46 23.02
C SER A 23 8.67 -16.13 24.11
N LEU A 24 8.19 -15.55 25.20
CA LEU A 24 8.93 -15.33 26.43
C LEU A 24 9.27 -16.70 27.06
N SER A 25 10.55 -16.95 27.31
CA SER A 25 10.99 -17.79 28.43
C SER A 25 12.37 -17.37 28.91
N ASP A 26 12.46 -17.28 30.22
CA ASP A 26 13.52 -16.73 31.05
C ASP A 26 14.81 -17.58 31.08
N ASN A 27 15.91 -16.91 31.42
CA ASN A 27 17.19 -17.42 31.94
C ASN A 27 18.07 -18.37 31.10
N SER A 28 19.23 -17.86 30.67
CA SER A 28 20.48 -18.10 31.43
C SER A 28 21.64 -17.25 30.91
N LEU A 29 22.34 -16.64 31.87
CA LEU A 29 23.61 -15.95 31.73
C LEU A 29 24.68 -16.88 31.12
N GLN A 30 25.34 -16.46 30.05
CA GLN A 30 26.78 -16.69 29.92
C GLN A 30 27.49 -15.48 29.33
N ASN A 31 28.34 -14.95 30.20
CA ASN A 31 29.32 -13.91 29.99
C ASN A 31 30.52 -14.53 29.26
N THR A 32 30.83 -14.11 28.04
CA THR A 32 32.16 -14.28 27.46
C THR A 32 32.61 -12.97 26.82
N SER A 33 33.41 -12.27 27.60
CA SER A 33 34.29 -11.19 27.17
C SER A 33 35.33 -11.66 26.15
N ALA A 34 35.71 -10.71 25.29
CA ALA A 34 36.89 -10.67 24.42
C ALA A 34 36.72 -11.25 23.00
N GLU A 35 36.56 -10.33 22.03
CA GLU A 35 37.58 -10.12 21.00
C GLU A 35 37.42 -8.71 20.40
N ASN A 36 38.14 -7.75 20.98
CA ASN A 36 38.47 -6.49 20.32
C ASN A 36 39.48 -6.79 19.21
N SER A 37 39.03 -6.81 17.96
CA SER A 37 39.90 -6.72 16.79
C SER A 37 39.51 -5.51 15.94
N ALA A 38 40.31 -4.45 16.12
CA ALA A 38 40.56 -3.34 15.20
C ALA A 38 39.39 -2.88 14.29
N LYS A 39 38.51 -2.02 14.82
CA LYS A 39 37.88 -0.97 13.99
C LYS A 39 38.40 0.36 14.49
N GLY A 40 39.25 1.01 13.69
CA GLY A 40 39.65 2.39 13.93
C GLY A 40 38.40 3.24 14.08
N VAL A 41 38.12 3.70 15.30
CA VAL A 41 37.02 4.59 15.59
C VAL A 41 37.41 5.96 15.04
N VAL A 42 37.06 6.22 13.79
CA VAL A 42 37.00 7.60 13.28
C VAL A 42 35.81 8.23 13.99
N THR A 43 36.07 8.89 15.11
CA THR A 43 35.09 9.79 15.72
C THR A 43 34.92 10.98 14.79
N ASN A 44 33.67 11.32 14.43
CA ASN A 44 33.28 12.39 13.48
C ASN A 44 33.27 12.03 11.98
N LEU A 45 32.79 10.85 11.58
CA LEU A 45 32.45 10.61 10.18
C LEU A 45 31.22 11.45 9.78
N THR A 46 31.35 12.19 8.68
CA THR A 46 30.25 12.87 8.00
C THR A 46 29.64 11.93 6.95
N GLU A 47 28.45 12.26 6.43
CA GLU A 47 27.86 11.49 5.31
C GLU A 47 28.78 11.44 4.08
N GLN A 48 29.69 12.41 3.91
CA GLN A 48 30.65 12.44 2.80
C GLN A 48 31.75 11.38 2.92
N ASP A 49 32.01 10.90 4.14
CA ASP A 49 33.06 9.92 4.41
C ASP A 49 32.56 8.48 4.24
N LEU A 50 31.25 8.27 4.41
CA LEU A 50 30.60 6.95 4.37
C LEU A 50 30.75 6.17 3.05
N PRO A 51 30.86 6.78 1.86
CA PRO A 51 31.15 6.03 0.64
C PRO A 51 32.53 5.36 0.65
N ASN A 52 33.49 5.88 1.43
CA ASN A 52 34.90 5.47 1.40
C ASN A 52 35.26 4.41 2.46
N ILE A 53 34.38 4.19 3.45
CA ILE A 53 34.63 3.18 4.49
C ILE A 53 34.51 1.76 3.91
N GLN A 54 35.45 0.91 4.31
CA GLN A 54 35.42 -0.51 3.98
C GLN A 54 34.73 -1.26 5.12
N LEU A 55 33.60 -1.88 4.81
CA LEU A 55 32.81 -2.67 5.76
C LEU A 55 32.77 -4.12 5.31
N THR A 56 32.82 -5.04 6.27
CA THR A 56 32.66 -6.48 6.05
C THR A 56 31.27 -6.92 6.49
N GLY A 57 30.78 -8.03 5.92
CA GLY A 57 29.47 -8.58 6.23
C GLY A 57 28.29 -7.72 5.76
N SER A 58 27.11 -8.02 6.29
CA SER A 58 25.90 -7.23 6.03
C SER A 58 25.87 -5.98 6.91
N ASN A 59 25.51 -4.86 6.31
CA ASN A 59 25.46 -3.53 6.88
C ASN A 59 24.16 -2.83 6.47
N ALA A 60 23.02 -3.52 6.48
CA ALA A 60 21.74 -2.93 6.13
C ALA A 60 21.34 -1.86 7.15
N ALA A 61 20.63 -0.81 6.73
CA ALA A 61 20.03 0.09 7.70
C ALA A 61 18.94 -0.64 8.53
N PRO A 62 18.77 -0.32 9.83
CA PRO A 62 17.82 -1.00 10.71
C PRO A 62 16.38 -0.85 10.22
N SER A 63 15.67 -1.97 10.01
CA SER A 63 14.25 -1.92 9.64
C SER A 63 13.44 -1.25 10.75
N GLN A 64 12.51 -0.40 10.35
CA GLN A 64 11.71 0.42 11.26
C GLN A 64 10.24 0.17 11.06
N HIS A 65 9.45 0.16 12.12
CA HIS A 65 8.00 0.08 12.08
C HIS A 65 7.37 1.28 12.79
N LEU A 66 6.25 1.75 12.28
CA LEU A 66 5.32 2.66 12.93
C LEU A 66 3.91 2.10 12.80
N THR A 67 3.41 1.53 13.89
CA THR A 67 2.09 0.89 13.92
C THR A 67 1.05 1.84 14.51
N TYR A 68 -0.02 2.07 13.75
CA TYR A 68 -1.24 2.76 14.17
C TYR A 68 -2.30 1.70 14.53
N TYR A 69 -2.90 1.79 15.71
CA TYR A 69 -3.98 0.88 16.12
C TYR A 69 -5.34 1.57 16.08
N PHE A 70 -6.38 0.84 15.69
CA PHE A 70 -7.75 1.34 15.50
C PHE A 70 -8.74 0.45 16.27
N PRO A 71 -9.87 1.00 16.72
CA PRO A 71 -10.81 0.26 17.57
C PRO A 71 -11.63 -0.81 16.83
N ALA A 72 -11.78 -0.73 15.50
CA ALA A 72 -12.55 -1.71 14.73
C ALA A 72 -11.84 -2.20 13.46
N ASP A 73 -12.29 -3.36 12.98
CA ASP A 73 -11.88 -3.93 11.70
C ASP A 73 -12.35 -3.04 10.53
N ALA A 74 -11.41 -2.72 9.64
CA ALA A 74 -11.60 -1.68 8.64
C ALA A 74 -11.97 -2.23 7.27
N VAL A 75 -12.98 -1.63 6.62
CA VAL A 75 -13.26 -1.83 5.18
C VAL A 75 -12.43 -0.90 4.31
N LEU A 76 -11.87 0.18 4.86
CA LEU A 76 -10.90 1.03 4.19
C LEU A 76 -9.83 1.49 5.18
N GLN A 77 -8.59 1.53 4.71
CA GLN A 77 -7.46 2.12 5.41
C GLN A 77 -6.77 3.13 4.49
N MET A 78 -6.30 4.23 5.06
CA MET A 78 -5.54 5.24 4.33
C MET A 78 -4.42 5.81 5.18
N ASN A 79 -3.33 6.19 4.52
CA ASN A 79 -2.19 6.82 5.16
C ASN A 79 -1.41 7.63 4.11
N LYS A 80 -0.90 8.80 4.50
CA LYS A 80 -0.11 9.65 3.61
C LYS A 80 1.37 9.44 3.85
N VAL A 81 2.15 9.47 2.77
CA VAL A 81 3.62 9.38 2.81
C VAL A 81 4.26 10.50 2.02
N LYS A 82 5.35 11.06 2.53
CA LYS A 82 6.28 11.92 1.79
C LYS A 82 7.70 11.42 1.99
N ILE A 83 8.31 10.91 0.92
CA ILE A 83 9.70 10.46 0.94
C ILE A 83 10.60 11.67 0.71
N THR A 84 11.54 11.93 1.60
CA THR A 84 12.47 13.07 1.53
C THR A 84 13.89 12.65 1.24
N ARG A 85 14.25 11.42 1.62
CA ARG A 85 15.52 10.76 1.26
C ARG A 85 15.28 9.30 0.96
N SER A 86 15.97 8.77 -0.04
CA SER A 86 15.93 7.37 -0.41
C SER A 86 17.24 6.95 -1.04
N ALA A 87 17.44 5.65 -1.14
CA ALA A 87 18.47 5.01 -1.92
C ALA A 87 17.88 3.74 -2.52
N LEU A 88 18.51 3.20 -3.56
CA LEU A 88 18.12 1.88 -4.08
C LEU A 88 18.13 0.86 -2.94
N THR A 89 17.32 -0.18 -3.12
CA THR A 89 17.03 -1.21 -2.13
C THR A 89 16.31 -0.74 -0.89
N GLU A 90 15.43 0.26 -1.04
CA GLU A 90 14.56 0.78 0.02
C GLU A 90 13.09 0.54 -0.25
N TYR A 91 12.40 -0.02 0.76
CA TYR A 91 10.96 -0.15 0.77
C TYR A 91 10.35 0.78 1.82
N PHE A 92 9.49 1.70 1.37
CA PHE A 92 8.58 2.45 2.22
C PHE A 92 7.21 1.78 2.16
N SER A 93 6.98 0.77 3.01
CA SER A 93 5.65 0.20 3.16
C SER A 93 4.77 1.15 3.92
N VAL A 94 3.66 1.56 3.31
CA VAL A 94 2.80 2.63 3.87
C VAL A 94 1.62 2.05 4.63
N ILE A 95 1.05 0.95 4.10
CA ILE A 95 -0.04 0.21 4.73
C ILE A 95 0.25 -1.28 4.65
N ASN A 96 0.80 -1.83 5.72
CA ASN A 96 0.64 -3.24 6.06
C ASN A 96 -0.71 -3.42 6.77
N TYR A 97 -1.44 -4.43 6.33
CA TYR A 97 -2.77 -4.76 6.80
C TYR A 97 -2.88 -6.27 7.04
N SER A 98 -4.04 -6.73 7.51
CA SER A 98 -4.29 -8.15 7.73
C SER A 98 -4.13 -8.98 6.44
N GLY A 99 -2.94 -9.56 6.26
CA GLY A 99 -2.59 -10.43 5.15
C GLY A 99 -1.98 -9.77 3.93
N GLY A 100 -1.47 -8.54 4.01
CA GLY A 100 -0.78 -7.91 2.88
C GLY A 100 -0.08 -6.60 3.21
N TYR A 101 0.50 -5.99 2.18
CA TYR A 101 1.17 -4.71 2.28
C TYR A 101 1.04 -3.91 0.99
N ALA A 102 1.08 -2.58 1.09
CA ALA A 102 1.14 -1.67 -0.03
C ALA A 102 2.03 -0.47 0.28
N GLY A 103 2.84 -0.05 -0.70
CA GLY A 103 3.78 1.05 -0.51
C GLY A 103 4.60 1.39 -1.75
N LEU A 104 5.71 2.08 -1.52
CA LEU A 104 6.59 2.61 -2.56
C LEU A 104 8.00 2.05 -2.39
N GLN A 105 8.65 1.68 -3.48
CA GLN A 105 10.03 1.17 -3.45
C GLN A 105 10.94 1.98 -4.36
N GLN A 106 12.21 2.08 -3.97
CA GLN A 106 13.31 2.41 -4.88
C GLN A 106 14.11 1.14 -5.18
N THR A 107 13.88 0.54 -6.35
CA THR A 107 14.50 -0.73 -6.75
C THR A 107 15.67 -0.55 -7.73
N PRO A 108 16.76 -1.32 -7.60
CA PRO A 108 17.81 -1.38 -8.62
C PRO A 108 17.38 -2.14 -9.89
N ASP A 109 16.22 -2.80 -9.88
CA ASP A 109 15.69 -3.53 -11.02
C ASP A 109 15.31 -2.58 -12.17
N LYS A 110 16.06 -2.67 -13.27
CA LYS A 110 15.86 -1.83 -14.46
C LYS A 110 14.72 -2.30 -15.35
N SER A 111 14.18 -3.51 -15.14
CA SER A 111 13.14 -4.10 -16.01
C SER A 111 11.82 -3.33 -15.98
N PHE A 112 11.57 -2.55 -14.92
CA PHE A 112 10.37 -1.71 -14.80
C PHE A 112 10.47 -0.36 -15.53
N GLY A 113 11.65 -0.01 -16.09
CA GLY A 113 11.89 1.27 -16.77
C GLY A 113 11.99 2.49 -15.84
N THR A 114 11.83 2.30 -14.52
CA THR A 114 12.04 3.30 -13.48
C THR A 114 12.43 2.59 -12.18
N PRO A 115 13.34 3.14 -11.36
CA PRO A 115 13.62 2.60 -10.03
C PRO A 115 12.48 2.87 -9.04
N ASN A 116 11.66 3.90 -9.28
CA ASN A 116 10.65 4.36 -8.34
C ASN A 116 9.31 3.69 -8.67
N ILE A 117 8.98 2.63 -7.95
CA ILE A 117 7.82 1.78 -8.21
C ILE A 117 6.81 1.81 -7.05
N LEU A 118 5.58 1.41 -7.33
CA LEU A 118 4.56 1.07 -6.34
C LEU A 118 4.45 -0.45 -6.26
N ILE A 119 4.33 -0.99 -5.05
CA ILE A 119 4.10 -2.40 -4.80
C ILE A 119 2.83 -2.59 -3.96
N ALA A 120 2.07 -3.65 -4.26
CA ALA A 120 1.00 -4.13 -3.40
C ALA A 120 0.97 -5.66 -3.41
N SER A 121 0.82 -6.28 -2.24
CA SER A 121 0.92 -7.73 -2.04
C SER A 121 -0.19 -8.25 -1.14
N LEU A 122 -0.62 -9.48 -1.41
CA LEU A 122 -1.58 -10.24 -0.60
C LEU A 122 -1.08 -11.68 -0.47
N TRP A 123 -0.86 -12.13 0.75
CA TRP A 123 -0.51 -13.53 1.01
C TRP A 123 -1.66 -14.45 0.64
N ASP A 124 -1.31 -15.64 0.15
CA ASP A 124 -2.25 -16.74 0.00
C ASP A 124 -2.90 -17.05 1.35
N LYS A 125 -4.14 -17.54 1.33
CA LYS A 125 -4.78 -17.98 2.58
C LYS A 125 -4.16 -19.29 3.07
N ASN A 126 -3.92 -20.21 2.13
CA ASN A 126 -3.27 -21.48 2.39
C ASN A 126 -2.72 -22.06 1.08
N THR A 127 -1.42 -21.89 0.84
CA THR A 127 -0.73 -22.43 -0.35
C THR A 127 -0.86 -23.95 -0.43
N ALA A 128 -0.59 -24.66 0.67
CA ALA A 128 -0.62 -26.12 0.71
C ALA A 128 -2.03 -26.70 0.47
N GLY A 129 -3.06 -25.96 0.87
CA GLY A 129 -4.46 -26.30 0.65
C GLY A 129 -5.05 -25.79 -0.67
N GLY A 130 -4.25 -25.18 -1.55
CA GLY A 130 -4.71 -24.67 -2.84
C GLY A 130 -5.56 -23.40 -2.80
N SER A 131 -5.57 -22.67 -1.68
CA SER A 131 -6.32 -21.41 -1.51
C SER A 131 -5.40 -20.22 -1.76
N TYR A 132 -5.28 -19.86 -3.04
CA TYR A 132 -4.38 -18.83 -3.53
C TYR A 132 -5.04 -17.46 -3.63
N ALA A 133 -4.23 -16.42 -3.47
CA ALA A 133 -4.59 -15.08 -3.91
C ALA A 133 -4.58 -14.99 -5.45
N GLY A 134 -5.37 -14.06 -6.00
CA GLY A 134 -5.48 -13.78 -7.42
C GLY A 134 -5.82 -12.32 -7.70
N TYR A 135 -6.09 -11.97 -8.96
CA TYR A 135 -6.34 -10.58 -9.38
C TYR A 135 -7.68 -10.47 -10.10
N SER A 136 -8.47 -9.45 -9.76
CA SER A 136 -9.66 -9.09 -10.55
C SER A 136 -9.42 -7.88 -11.44
N TYR A 137 -8.38 -7.09 -11.16
CA TYR A 137 -8.01 -5.92 -11.95
C TYR A 137 -6.51 -5.65 -11.86
N LEU A 138 -5.91 -5.27 -12.98
CA LEU A 138 -4.56 -4.72 -13.08
C LEU A 138 -4.63 -3.39 -13.83
N GLY A 139 -4.15 -2.34 -13.18
CA GLY A 139 -4.06 -1.00 -13.76
C GLY A 139 -3.07 -0.94 -14.92
N TYR A 140 -3.08 0.19 -15.63
CA TYR A 140 -2.17 0.44 -16.73
C TYR A 140 -0.71 0.24 -16.30
N LYS A 141 0.04 -0.59 -17.07
CA LYS A 141 1.43 -0.99 -16.81
C LYS A 141 1.69 -1.72 -15.49
N THR A 142 0.66 -2.12 -14.74
CA THR A 142 0.83 -2.92 -13.53
C THR A 142 1.18 -4.36 -13.91
N ILE A 143 2.30 -4.85 -13.37
CA ILE A 143 2.84 -6.19 -13.57
C ILE A 143 2.47 -7.04 -12.37
N ALA A 144 1.92 -8.22 -12.62
CA ALA A 144 1.55 -9.19 -11.60
C ALA A 144 2.54 -10.35 -11.55
N SER A 145 2.84 -10.83 -10.34
CA SER A 145 3.70 -12.00 -10.12
C SER A 145 3.42 -12.63 -8.76
N ARG A 146 3.90 -13.86 -8.55
CA ARG A 146 3.89 -14.49 -7.23
C ARG A 146 5.10 -14.05 -6.41
N PHE A 147 5.00 -14.18 -5.09
CA PHE A 147 6.13 -14.09 -4.16
C PHE A 147 6.17 -15.32 -3.25
N GLY A 148 7.31 -15.53 -2.60
CA GLY A 148 7.64 -16.68 -1.74
C GLY A 148 8.79 -16.34 -0.78
N GLY A 149 9.25 -17.30 0.02
CA GLY A 149 10.38 -17.15 0.97
C GLY A 149 9.98 -16.60 2.35
N GLU A 150 8.87 -15.87 2.42
CA GLU A 150 8.27 -15.28 3.62
C GLU A 150 6.79 -15.70 3.75
N GLY A 151 6.49 -16.92 3.32
CA GLY A 151 5.16 -17.33 2.87
C GLY A 151 4.94 -16.99 1.38
N ASP A 152 3.86 -17.53 0.80
CA ASP A 152 3.54 -17.31 -0.61
C ASP A 152 2.34 -16.39 -0.80
N GLY A 153 2.30 -15.73 -1.96
CA GLY A 153 1.18 -14.89 -2.32
C GLY A 153 1.28 -14.28 -3.70
N GLN A 154 0.49 -13.23 -3.90
CA GLN A 154 0.44 -12.44 -5.12
C GLN A 154 0.94 -11.03 -4.85
N LYS A 155 1.75 -10.48 -5.76
CA LYS A 155 2.18 -9.09 -5.74
C LYS A 155 1.97 -8.41 -7.07
N THR A 156 1.72 -7.12 -7.01
CA THR A 156 1.70 -6.23 -8.16
C THR A 156 2.79 -5.18 -8.03
N ILE A 157 3.43 -4.86 -9.15
CA ILE A 157 4.39 -3.77 -9.29
C ILE A 157 3.90 -2.82 -10.37
N ASN A 158 3.85 -1.52 -10.07
CA ASN A 158 3.58 -0.49 -11.06
C ASN A 158 4.79 0.46 -11.18
N PRO A 159 5.25 0.79 -12.40
CA PRO A 159 6.31 1.76 -12.64
C PRO A 159 5.80 3.20 -12.44
N TYR A 160 5.42 3.52 -11.21
CA TYR A 160 4.64 4.71 -10.86
C TYR A 160 5.44 6.03 -10.93
N GLN A 161 6.77 5.96 -10.84
CA GLN A 161 7.66 7.14 -10.88
C GLN A 161 7.37 8.15 -9.76
N TRP A 162 7.19 7.67 -8.53
CA TRP A 162 7.04 8.56 -7.37
C TRP A 162 8.25 9.50 -7.24
N LYS A 163 8.03 10.68 -6.65
CA LYS A 163 9.03 11.76 -6.54
C LYS A 163 9.34 12.06 -5.09
N LEU A 164 10.58 12.47 -4.83
CA LEU A 164 10.98 13.01 -3.53
C LEU A 164 10.21 14.30 -3.25
N ASN A 165 9.99 14.57 -1.96
CA ASN A 165 9.29 15.73 -1.43
C ASN A 165 7.85 15.92 -1.95
N ASN A 166 7.26 14.87 -2.52
CA ASN A 166 5.87 14.85 -2.92
C ASN A 166 5.04 14.02 -1.92
N TRP A 167 3.85 14.51 -1.59
CA TRP A 167 2.91 13.76 -0.77
C TRP A 167 2.07 12.83 -1.64
N TYR A 168 2.02 11.57 -1.23
CA TYR A 168 1.12 10.56 -1.77
C TYR A 168 0.14 10.10 -0.70
N ASN A 169 -1.10 9.86 -1.08
CA ASN A 169 -2.11 9.23 -0.23
C ASN A 169 -2.36 7.82 -0.76
N ILE A 170 -2.01 6.80 0.03
CA ILE A 170 -2.29 5.40 -0.30
C ILE A 170 -3.57 5.01 0.41
N VAL A 171 -4.49 4.41 -0.35
CA VAL A 171 -5.80 3.98 0.16
C VAL A 171 -6.07 2.55 -0.25
N LEU A 172 -6.36 1.71 0.72
CA LEU A 172 -6.83 0.35 0.51
C LEU A 172 -8.32 0.29 0.78
N ARG A 173 -9.08 -0.26 -0.16
CA ARG A 173 -10.52 -0.48 0.00
C ARG A 173 -10.84 -1.95 -0.18
N SER A 174 -11.49 -2.55 0.81
CA SER A 174 -11.94 -3.93 0.74
C SER A 174 -13.44 -4.10 0.66
N TRP A 175 -13.87 -5.19 0.04
CA TRP A 175 -15.24 -5.69 0.11
C TRP A 175 -15.24 -7.21 0.00
N LYS A 176 -16.36 -7.83 0.37
CA LYS A 176 -16.56 -9.26 0.23
C LYS A 176 -17.58 -9.58 -0.84
N GLU A 177 -17.29 -10.60 -1.62
CA GLU A 177 -18.18 -11.11 -2.66
C GLU A 177 -17.82 -12.57 -2.93
N ASN A 178 -18.83 -13.45 -3.04
CA ASN A 178 -18.64 -14.87 -3.39
C ASN A 178 -17.60 -15.61 -2.54
N GLY A 179 -17.61 -15.39 -1.22
CA GLY A 179 -16.69 -16.05 -0.26
C GLY A 179 -15.24 -15.53 -0.27
N LYS A 180 -14.98 -14.45 -1.03
CA LYS A 180 -13.66 -13.83 -1.15
C LYS A 180 -13.66 -12.43 -0.57
N ILE A 181 -12.49 -11.99 -0.12
CA ILE A 181 -12.19 -10.58 0.08
C ILE A 181 -11.45 -10.04 -1.14
N TYR A 182 -11.88 -8.89 -1.62
CA TYR A 182 -11.20 -8.11 -2.65
C TYR A 182 -10.57 -6.90 -1.98
N ILE A 183 -9.37 -6.53 -2.40
CA ILE A 183 -8.61 -5.41 -1.88
C ILE A 183 -8.13 -4.59 -3.07
N ALA A 184 -8.76 -3.44 -3.26
CA ALA A 184 -8.38 -2.47 -4.27
C ALA A 184 -7.33 -1.51 -3.71
N ASN A 185 -6.25 -1.33 -4.44
CA ASN A 185 -5.11 -0.50 -4.08
C ASN A 185 -5.17 0.81 -4.88
N PHE A 186 -5.33 1.93 -4.18
CA PHE A 186 -5.35 3.25 -4.78
C PHE A 186 -4.17 4.09 -4.29
N ILE A 187 -3.67 4.96 -5.16
CA ILE A 187 -2.73 6.02 -4.81
C ILE A 187 -3.20 7.34 -5.39
N GLN A 188 -3.10 8.41 -4.60
CA GLN A 188 -3.31 9.78 -5.05
C GLN A 188 -1.98 10.54 -5.01
N ASP A 189 -1.65 11.24 -6.08
CA ASP A 189 -0.60 12.26 -6.07
C ASP A 189 -1.22 13.58 -5.60
N LEU A 190 -0.84 14.06 -4.41
CA LEU A 190 -1.47 15.25 -3.82
C LEU A 190 -1.07 16.55 -4.50
N ALA A 191 0.02 16.58 -5.28
CA ALA A 191 0.37 17.78 -6.04
C ALA A 191 -0.53 17.96 -7.28
N THR A 192 -1.01 16.86 -7.86
CA THR A 192 -1.89 16.90 -9.04
C THR A 192 -3.36 16.61 -8.72
N GLY A 193 -3.63 16.06 -7.54
CA GLY A 193 -4.94 15.54 -7.13
C GLY A 193 -5.30 14.20 -7.76
N LYS A 194 -4.52 13.70 -8.73
CA LYS A 194 -4.89 12.53 -9.54
C LYS A 194 -4.83 11.24 -8.76
N TRP A 195 -5.88 10.44 -8.91
CA TRP A 195 -5.99 9.09 -8.41
C TRP A 195 -5.63 8.05 -9.45
N PHE A 196 -5.06 6.95 -8.97
CA PHE A 196 -4.80 5.76 -9.76
C PHE A 196 -5.17 4.50 -8.98
N LEU A 197 -6.06 3.69 -9.56
CA LEU A 197 -6.31 2.32 -9.11
C LEU A 197 -5.24 1.42 -9.72
N THR A 198 -4.35 0.90 -8.89
CA THR A 198 -3.18 0.15 -9.36
C THR A 198 -3.52 -1.31 -9.61
N SER A 199 -4.31 -1.91 -8.71
CA SER A 199 -4.73 -3.31 -8.78
C SER A 199 -5.94 -3.58 -7.88
N THR A 200 -6.62 -4.69 -8.13
CA THR A 200 -7.50 -5.33 -7.14
C THR A 200 -7.08 -6.79 -6.99
N ILE A 201 -6.60 -7.13 -5.80
CA ILE A 201 -6.13 -8.47 -5.43
C ILE A 201 -7.19 -9.12 -4.55
N TYR A 202 -7.47 -10.40 -4.74
CA TYR A 202 -8.44 -11.14 -3.95
C TYR A 202 -7.85 -12.41 -3.35
N ARG A 203 -8.46 -12.91 -2.28
CA ARG A 203 -8.28 -14.28 -1.78
C ARG A 203 -9.54 -14.74 -1.06
N ASP A 204 -9.62 -16.03 -0.74
CA ASP A 204 -10.72 -16.54 0.07
C ASP A 204 -10.71 -15.91 1.48
N ALA A 205 -11.86 -15.48 1.99
CA ALA A 205 -11.98 -14.94 3.35
C ALA A 205 -13.42 -15.04 3.85
N SER A 206 -13.63 -15.76 4.94
CA SER A 206 -14.94 -15.92 5.57
C SER A 206 -15.26 -14.82 6.58
N THR A 207 -14.24 -14.26 7.26
CA THR A 207 -14.38 -13.23 8.30
C THR A 207 -13.25 -12.19 8.18
N GLY A 208 -13.40 -11.05 8.86
CA GLY A 208 -12.41 -9.95 8.86
C GLY A 208 -12.30 -9.17 7.55
N ASN A 209 -11.68 -8.00 7.59
CA ASN A 209 -11.37 -7.14 6.45
C ASN A 209 -9.88 -6.77 6.48
N LEU A 210 -9.55 -5.49 6.53
CA LEU A 210 -8.15 -5.01 6.55
C LEU A 210 -7.52 -5.09 7.95
N GLY A 211 -8.31 -5.34 8.99
CA GLY A 211 -7.84 -5.42 10.37
C GLY A 211 -7.96 -4.11 11.13
N THR A 212 -7.45 -4.14 12.37
CA THR A 212 -7.52 -3.06 13.37
C THR A 212 -6.21 -2.28 13.50
N TYR A 213 -5.31 -2.38 12.51
CA TYR A 213 -4.05 -1.66 12.52
C TYR A 213 -3.62 -1.28 11.10
N ILE A 214 -2.82 -0.22 11.02
CA ILE A 214 -1.96 0.09 9.87
C ILE A 214 -0.54 0.00 10.39
N ASP A 215 0.26 -0.91 9.84
CA ASP A 215 1.70 -0.91 10.12
C ASP A 215 2.45 -0.33 8.93
N THR A 216 3.27 0.69 9.17
CA THR A 216 4.16 1.26 8.18
C THR A 216 5.56 0.77 8.49
N PHE A 217 6.35 0.39 7.49
CA PHE A 217 7.77 0.07 7.73
C PHE A 217 8.71 0.63 6.67
N LEU A 218 9.93 0.93 7.10
CA LEU A 218 11.07 1.23 6.24
C LEU A 218 12.02 0.03 6.28
N GLU A 219 12.44 -0.44 5.11
CA GLU A 219 13.37 -1.56 5.00
C GLU A 219 14.42 -1.31 3.92
N ASN A 220 15.68 -1.44 4.36
CA ASN A 220 16.80 -1.65 3.46
C ASN A 220 17.02 -3.17 3.29
N TRP A 221 16.60 -3.71 2.15
CA TRP A 221 16.60 -5.17 1.92
C TRP A 221 17.95 -5.73 1.45
N VAL A 222 18.97 -4.88 1.30
CA VAL A 222 20.33 -5.28 0.93
C VAL A 222 21.33 -4.62 1.87
N GLY A 223 22.09 -5.40 2.61
CA GLY A 223 23.14 -4.91 3.51
C GLY A 223 24.56 -5.22 3.09
N ASP A 224 24.77 -6.16 2.17
CA ASP A 224 26.09 -6.64 1.75
C ASP A 224 26.65 -5.91 0.51
N ASN A 225 25.87 -4.99 -0.08
CA ASN A 225 26.28 -4.25 -1.25
C ASN A 225 26.56 -2.76 -0.92
N PRO A 226 27.83 -2.31 -0.99
CA PRO A 226 28.21 -0.94 -0.64
C PRO A 226 27.55 0.16 -1.50
N LYS A 227 26.96 -0.21 -2.65
CA LYS A 227 26.21 0.74 -3.47
C LYS A 227 24.87 1.11 -2.86
N TYR A 228 24.29 0.24 -2.01
CA TYR A 228 22.90 0.34 -1.55
C TYR A 228 22.68 -0.05 -0.08
N ASP A 229 23.73 -0.25 0.71
CA ASP A 229 23.59 -0.68 2.11
C ASP A 229 23.15 0.47 3.04
N GLY A 230 23.35 0.27 4.34
CA GLY A 230 22.98 1.19 5.40
C GLY A 230 23.75 2.49 5.42
N ARG A 231 24.76 2.71 4.55
CA ARG A 231 25.51 3.98 4.50
C ARG A 231 24.70 5.16 3.93
N TYR A 232 23.57 4.88 3.30
CA TYR A 232 22.68 5.91 2.76
C TYR A 232 21.52 6.17 3.72
N VAL A 233 21.25 7.44 3.98
CA VAL A 233 20.08 7.85 4.78
C VAL A 233 18.81 7.74 3.95
N ARG A 234 17.76 7.24 4.58
CA ARG A 234 16.44 7.03 4.00
C ARG A 234 15.42 7.57 4.98
N LYS A 235 14.52 8.43 4.50
CA LYS A 235 13.61 9.20 5.37
C LYS A 235 12.26 9.40 4.70
N ALA A 236 11.20 9.10 5.44
CA ALA A 236 9.84 9.40 5.06
C ALA A 236 9.07 10.07 6.21
N TYR A 237 8.12 10.92 5.84
CA TYR A 237 7.10 11.47 6.72
C TYR A 237 5.77 10.76 6.49
N LEU A 238 5.01 10.57 7.56
CA LEU A 238 3.75 9.83 7.58
C LEU A 238 2.70 10.62 8.37
N LYS A 239 1.47 10.71 7.87
CA LYS A 239 0.37 11.37 8.57
C LYS A 239 -0.99 10.98 8.04
N ASP A 240 -2.03 11.42 8.74
CA ASP A 240 -3.41 11.20 8.37
C ASP A 240 -3.72 9.71 8.17
N ALA A 241 -3.28 8.88 9.13
CA ALA A 241 -3.67 7.48 9.19
C ALA A 241 -5.13 7.37 9.64
N TRP A 242 -5.98 6.83 8.77
CA TRP A 242 -7.41 6.64 9.05
C TRP A 242 -7.86 5.22 8.73
N SER A 243 -8.84 4.74 9.48
CA SER A 243 -9.67 3.60 9.11
C SER A 243 -11.14 4.00 8.98
N LEU A 244 -11.84 3.31 8.08
CA LEU A 244 -13.30 3.35 7.96
C LEU A 244 -13.83 1.95 8.22
N ASP A 245 -14.69 1.79 9.21
CA ASP A 245 -15.27 0.50 9.56
C ASP A 245 -16.50 0.13 8.69
N ALA A 246 -16.97 -1.10 8.85
CA ALA A 246 -18.13 -1.61 8.10
C ALA A 246 -19.46 -0.89 8.44
N SER A 247 -19.51 -0.16 9.55
CA SER A 247 -20.64 0.68 9.98
C SER A 247 -20.53 2.11 9.44
N ASN A 248 -19.59 2.36 8.51
CA ASN A 248 -19.34 3.67 7.90
C ASN A 248 -18.86 4.74 8.89
N THR A 249 -18.12 4.33 9.94
CA THR A 249 -17.54 5.25 10.92
C THR A 249 -16.05 5.43 10.66
N TRP A 250 -15.63 6.69 10.46
CA TRP A 250 -14.22 7.06 10.40
C TRP A 250 -13.58 7.01 11.78
N GLN A 251 -12.38 6.46 11.88
CA GLN A 251 -11.66 6.30 13.13
C GLN A 251 -10.23 6.82 13.02
N LYS A 252 -9.81 7.52 14.07
CA LYS A 252 -8.40 7.82 14.33
C LYS A 252 -7.73 6.61 14.97
N SER A 253 -6.41 6.60 14.89
CA SER A 253 -5.64 5.66 15.70
C SER A 253 -5.70 6.00 17.19
N THR A 254 -5.78 4.97 18.03
CA THR A 254 -5.74 5.07 19.48
C THR A 254 -4.31 5.07 20.03
N SER A 255 -3.35 4.53 19.28
CA SER A 255 -1.92 4.52 19.61
C SER A 255 -1.03 4.49 18.38
N ARG A 256 0.25 4.86 18.57
CA ARG A 256 1.29 5.00 17.53
C ARG A 256 2.61 4.54 18.09
N ASN A 257 2.93 3.30 17.77
CA ASN A 257 4.07 2.61 18.36
C ASN A 257 5.16 2.55 17.30
N PHE A 258 6.27 3.22 17.57
CA PHE A 258 7.47 3.07 16.76
C PHE A 258 8.36 1.97 17.34
N SER A 259 8.99 1.19 16.46
CA SER A 259 10.10 0.30 16.80
C SER A 259 11.15 0.24 15.68
N ALA A 260 12.42 0.10 16.05
CA ALA A 260 13.46 -0.43 15.16
C ALA A 260 13.75 -1.89 15.51
N ASN A 261 14.09 -2.71 14.51
CA ASN A 261 14.39 -4.13 14.70
C ASN A 261 15.45 -4.35 15.79
N SER A 262 15.24 -5.37 16.63
CA SER A 262 16.17 -5.80 17.68
C SER A 262 16.66 -7.21 17.39
N GLY A 263 17.89 -7.55 17.80
CA GLY A 263 18.46 -8.89 17.57
C GLY A 263 18.96 -9.15 16.15
N ASP A 264 19.06 -8.11 15.31
CA ASP A 264 19.47 -8.20 13.91
C ASP A 264 20.81 -7.51 13.64
N GLN A 265 21.66 -7.40 14.67
CA GLN A 265 22.97 -6.76 14.61
C GLN A 265 23.87 -7.37 13.55
N GLY A 266 23.71 -8.67 13.25
CA GLY A 266 24.44 -9.34 12.19
C GLY A 266 24.08 -8.84 10.80
N ARG A 267 22.81 -8.49 10.56
CA ARG A 267 22.35 -7.88 9.30
C ARG A 267 22.68 -6.39 9.25
N ASN A 268 22.56 -5.68 10.36
CA ASN A 268 22.73 -4.23 10.39
C ASN A 268 24.19 -3.78 10.53
N GLY A 269 25.05 -4.62 11.09
CA GLY A 269 26.49 -4.40 11.15
C GLY A 269 26.85 -3.04 11.73
N TYR A 270 27.61 -2.25 10.96
CA TYR A 270 28.03 -0.91 11.34
C TYR A 270 26.85 0.05 11.60
N PHE A 271 25.71 -0.14 10.95
CA PHE A 271 24.56 0.76 10.99
C PHE A 271 23.47 0.31 11.99
N ASP A 272 23.76 -0.64 12.87
CA ASP A 272 22.79 -1.20 13.84
C ASP A 272 22.08 -0.17 14.74
N ARG A 273 22.68 1.00 14.96
CA ARG A 273 22.05 2.11 15.69
C ARG A 273 21.68 3.30 14.80
N ALA A 274 21.82 3.20 13.49
CA ALA A 274 21.53 4.27 12.56
C ALA A 274 20.03 4.36 12.27
N PHE A 275 19.23 4.72 13.28
CA PHE A 275 17.79 4.88 13.17
C PHE A 275 17.33 6.05 14.04
N ASN A 276 16.23 6.71 13.65
CA ASN A 276 15.52 7.66 14.47
C ASN A 276 14.05 7.76 14.03
N SER A 277 13.20 8.29 14.91
CA SER A 277 11.78 8.55 14.64
C SER A 277 11.26 9.59 15.62
N GLY A 278 10.16 10.22 15.27
CA GLY A 278 9.53 11.25 16.09
C GLY A 278 8.32 11.87 15.41
N TYR A 279 7.80 12.92 16.03
CA TYR A 279 6.75 13.77 15.48
C TYR A 279 7.31 15.17 15.18
N ASP A 280 7.16 15.60 13.95
CA ASP A 280 7.58 16.91 13.46
C ASP A 280 6.35 17.83 13.42
N ALA A 281 6.30 18.78 14.35
CA ALA A 281 5.18 19.71 14.47
C ALA A 281 5.09 20.70 13.30
N THR A 282 6.19 20.95 12.57
CA THR A 282 6.19 21.85 11.41
C THR A 282 5.53 21.16 10.21
N GLU A 283 5.80 19.86 10.03
CA GLU A 283 5.19 19.04 8.98
C GLU A 283 3.79 18.51 9.37
N ASP A 284 3.44 18.60 10.66
CA ASP A 284 2.32 17.90 11.29
C ASP A 284 2.33 16.41 10.91
N ALA A 285 3.49 15.76 11.08
CA ALA A 285 3.72 14.40 10.61
C ALA A 285 4.69 13.63 11.51
N TYR A 286 4.51 12.32 11.57
CA TYR A 286 5.53 11.42 12.10
C TYR A 286 6.64 11.27 11.06
N PHE A 287 7.88 11.02 11.48
CA PHE A 287 8.96 10.65 10.57
C PHE A 287 9.60 9.34 10.99
N MET A 288 10.06 8.58 10.01
CA MET A 288 10.99 7.48 10.20
C MET A 288 12.23 7.75 9.35
N VAL A 289 13.41 7.55 9.95
CA VAL A 289 14.70 7.71 9.27
C VAL A 289 15.68 6.62 9.71
N HIS A 290 16.39 6.04 8.75
CA HIS A 290 17.44 5.04 9.02
C HIS A 290 18.60 5.16 8.04
N GLY A 291 19.74 4.58 8.42
CA GLY A 291 21.00 4.59 7.68
C GLY A 291 21.82 5.86 7.83
N GLY A 292 22.97 5.89 7.15
CA GLY A 292 23.95 6.96 7.17
C GLY A 292 24.48 7.27 8.58
N THR A 293 24.64 8.55 8.87
CA THR A 293 25.06 9.05 10.19
C THR A 293 23.89 9.33 11.13
N THR A 294 22.71 8.75 10.85
CA THR A 294 21.52 8.94 11.70
C THR A 294 21.81 8.47 13.12
N THR A 295 21.40 9.25 14.11
CA THR A 295 21.46 8.86 15.52
C THR A 295 20.06 8.92 16.13
N PRO A 296 19.69 7.96 17.00
CA PRO A 296 18.40 7.97 17.66
C PRO A 296 18.32 9.16 18.60
N ASP A 297 17.11 9.72 18.74
CA ASP A 297 16.83 10.73 19.75
C ASP A 297 17.12 10.19 21.16
N THR A 298 17.47 11.09 22.09
CA THR A 298 17.67 10.77 23.50
C THR A 298 16.50 10.03 24.15
N ALA A 299 15.27 10.24 23.68
CA ALA A 299 14.07 9.57 24.17
C ALA A 299 14.11 8.04 24.01
N PHE A 300 14.91 7.52 23.07
CA PHE A 300 15.12 6.08 22.93
C PHE A 300 15.99 5.50 24.04
N GLY A 301 16.84 6.31 24.69
CA GLY A 301 17.88 5.82 25.60
C GLY A 301 18.71 4.71 24.94
N THR A 302 18.83 3.57 25.61
CA THR A 302 19.46 2.36 25.04
C THR A 302 18.49 1.50 24.23
N GLY A 303 17.18 1.76 24.30
CA GLY A 303 16.12 1.03 23.62
C GLY A 303 15.99 1.35 22.13
N ARG A 304 14.92 0.80 21.54
CA ARG A 304 14.59 0.89 20.10
C ARG A 304 13.13 1.24 19.82
N THR A 305 12.36 1.60 20.85
CA THR A 305 10.92 1.85 20.74
C THR A 305 10.56 3.26 21.20
N LEU A 306 9.50 3.82 20.63
CA LEU A 306 8.88 5.07 21.09
C LEU A 306 7.37 4.99 21.01
N GLN A 307 6.72 5.66 21.95
CA GLN A 307 5.31 6.02 21.86
C GLN A 307 5.21 7.42 21.27
N LEU A 308 4.56 7.57 20.12
CA LEU A 308 4.45 8.85 19.43
C LEU A 308 3.13 9.56 19.78
N PRO A 309 3.14 10.91 19.84
CA PRO A 309 2.01 11.69 20.35
C PRO A 309 0.84 11.80 19.36
N THR A 310 -0.27 12.36 19.87
CA THR A 310 -1.25 13.21 19.14
C THR A 310 -0.82 13.74 17.76
N GLN A 311 -1.35 13.36 16.59
CA GLN A 311 -1.20 14.24 15.42
C GLN A 311 -2.11 15.45 15.67
N THR A 312 -1.51 16.63 15.73
CA THR A 312 -2.15 17.85 16.23
C THR A 312 -3.32 18.27 15.35
N ASN A 313 -3.16 18.28 14.03
CA ASN A 313 -4.17 18.81 13.11
C ASN A 313 -4.94 17.72 12.35
N GLN A 314 -4.95 16.48 12.86
CA GLN A 314 -5.82 15.44 12.33
C GLN A 314 -7.27 15.73 12.76
N GLY A 315 -8.18 16.03 11.81
CA GLY A 315 -9.61 16.35 12.03
C GLY A 315 -10.43 15.20 12.63
N ALA A 316 -11.77 15.16 12.51
CA ALA A 316 -12.57 14.01 12.99
C ALA A 316 -12.77 12.90 11.92
N ALA A 317 -12.59 13.28 10.66
CA ALA A 317 -12.62 12.44 9.47
C ALA A 317 -11.63 13.01 8.45
N PRO A 318 -11.19 12.24 7.43
CA PRO A 318 -10.34 12.76 6.37
C PRO A 318 -11.07 13.82 5.53
N VAL A 319 -10.35 14.84 5.10
CA VAL A 319 -10.86 15.82 4.13
C VAL A 319 -10.73 15.20 2.74
N ILE A 320 -11.87 14.79 2.16
CA ILE A 320 -11.96 14.10 0.88
C ILE A 320 -12.88 14.88 -0.07
N GLN A 321 -12.53 14.90 -1.35
CA GLN A 321 -13.41 15.45 -2.39
C GLN A 321 -14.30 14.34 -2.92
N ASN A 322 -15.62 14.56 -2.92
CA ASN A 322 -16.58 13.58 -3.42
C ASN A 322 -16.33 13.22 -4.88
N LEU A 323 -16.70 12.00 -5.26
CA LEU A 323 -16.67 11.56 -6.65
C LEU A 323 -17.48 12.51 -7.54
N GLU A 324 -16.91 12.80 -8.69
CA GLU A 324 -17.55 13.62 -9.71
C GLU A 324 -17.69 12.81 -11.01
N ARG A 325 -18.93 12.64 -11.45
CA ARG A 325 -19.27 12.06 -12.74
C ARG A 325 -19.26 13.16 -13.79
N THR A 326 -18.41 13.05 -14.80
CA THR A 326 -18.24 14.06 -15.86
C THR A 326 -19.16 13.83 -17.06
N SER A 327 -19.58 12.58 -17.30
CA SER A 327 -20.58 12.25 -18.32
C SER A 327 -21.28 10.94 -18.03
N ALA A 328 -22.48 10.76 -18.59
CA ALA A 328 -23.15 9.46 -18.68
C ALA A 328 -24.06 9.41 -19.91
N THR A 329 -24.05 8.26 -20.59
CA THR A 329 -24.89 7.98 -21.76
C THR A 329 -25.48 6.58 -21.67
N ALA A 330 -26.61 6.37 -22.32
CA ALA A 330 -27.26 5.07 -22.43
C ALA A 330 -27.82 4.90 -23.83
N GLN A 331 -27.75 3.67 -24.35
CA GLN A 331 -28.29 3.31 -25.66
C GLN A 331 -28.89 1.90 -25.63
N TYR A 332 -29.95 1.70 -26.40
CA TYR A 332 -30.57 0.39 -26.58
C TYR A 332 -30.23 -0.20 -27.95
N GLY A 333 -29.84 -1.47 -27.99
CA GLY A 333 -29.63 -2.22 -29.22
C GLY A 333 -29.28 -3.66 -28.94
N ASN A 334 -29.61 -4.57 -29.86
CA ASN A 334 -29.33 -6.01 -29.73
C ASN A 334 -29.81 -6.62 -28.40
N ASN A 335 -31.04 -6.26 -27.97
CA ASN A 335 -31.63 -6.66 -26.69
C ASN A 335 -30.77 -6.33 -25.47
N LYS A 336 -30.03 -5.22 -25.52
CA LYS A 336 -29.21 -4.71 -24.42
C LYS A 336 -29.36 -3.21 -24.26
N VAL A 337 -29.37 -2.76 -23.00
CA VAL A 337 -29.13 -1.37 -22.63
C VAL A 337 -27.66 -1.23 -22.26
N THR A 338 -26.89 -0.50 -23.07
CA THR A 338 -25.48 -0.19 -22.80
C THR A 338 -25.37 1.18 -22.17
N VAL A 339 -24.83 1.25 -20.96
CA VAL A 339 -24.62 2.47 -20.19
C VAL A 339 -23.14 2.74 -20.10
N SER A 340 -22.70 3.96 -20.42
CA SER A 340 -21.30 4.39 -20.36
C SER A 340 -21.19 5.66 -19.52
N TRP A 341 -20.14 5.81 -18.74
CA TRP A 341 -19.92 7.01 -17.93
C TRP A 341 -18.45 7.34 -17.76
N ALA A 342 -18.16 8.59 -17.46
CA ALA A 342 -16.83 9.06 -17.13
C ALA A 342 -16.82 9.74 -15.75
N ILE A 343 -15.65 9.73 -15.11
CA ILE A 343 -15.43 10.37 -13.81
C ILE A 343 -14.21 11.29 -13.88
N ASN A 344 -14.14 12.27 -12.99
CA ASN A 344 -12.97 13.13 -12.81
C ASN A 344 -11.90 12.38 -12.01
N ASP A 345 -10.71 12.18 -12.59
CA ASP A 345 -9.60 11.45 -11.95
C ASP A 345 -8.93 12.24 -10.81
N THR A 346 -9.28 13.52 -10.62
CA THR A 346 -8.81 14.34 -9.49
C THR A 346 -9.73 14.32 -8.27
N LYS A 347 -10.84 13.56 -8.34
CA LYS A 347 -11.87 13.41 -7.29
C LYS A 347 -11.87 11.99 -6.74
N ALA A 348 -12.65 11.73 -5.68
CA ALA A 348 -12.71 10.38 -5.10
C ALA A 348 -12.99 9.30 -6.16
N PRO A 349 -12.23 8.20 -6.18
CA PRO A 349 -12.46 7.09 -7.08
C PRO A 349 -13.82 6.40 -6.85
N GLN A 350 -14.38 5.84 -7.93
CA GLN A 350 -15.54 4.96 -7.85
C GLN A 350 -15.21 3.67 -7.13
N LEU A 351 -16.14 3.19 -6.31
CA LEU A 351 -16.16 1.82 -5.78
C LEU A 351 -17.14 0.94 -6.54
N SER A 352 -18.38 1.40 -6.68
CA SER A 352 -19.49 0.62 -7.21
C SER A 352 -20.46 1.47 -8.01
N TYR A 353 -21.35 0.80 -8.73
CA TYR A 353 -22.46 1.42 -9.43
C TYR A 353 -23.73 0.59 -9.26
N ASN A 354 -24.86 1.29 -9.35
CA ASN A 354 -26.18 0.73 -9.48
C ASN A 354 -26.86 1.36 -10.70
N ILE A 355 -27.33 0.51 -11.62
CA ILE A 355 -28.03 0.90 -12.84
C ILE A 355 -29.42 0.28 -12.81
N GLN A 356 -30.44 1.12 -12.96
CA GLN A 356 -31.82 0.68 -13.10
C GLN A 356 -32.34 1.08 -14.49
N VAL A 357 -33.07 0.18 -15.14
CA VAL A 357 -33.84 0.50 -16.36
C VAL A 357 -35.30 0.62 -15.94
N LEU A 358 -35.91 1.78 -16.19
CA LEU A 358 -37.26 2.12 -15.76
C LEU A 358 -38.16 2.30 -17.00
N ASN A 359 -39.42 1.86 -16.90
CA ASN A 359 -40.43 2.19 -17.90
C ASN A 359 -40.95 3.64 -17.75
N SER A 360 -41.85 4.06 -18.65
CA SER A 360 -42.44 5.40 -18.65
C SER A 360 -43.19 5.78 -17.36
N ASN A 361 -43.63 4.79 -16.58
CA ASN A 361 -44.34 5.00 -15.31
C ASN A 361 -43.40 5.00 -14.11
N GLY A 362 -42.08 4.91 -14.34
CA GLY A 362 -41.06 4.83 -13.29
C GLY A 362 -40.92 3.44 -12.65
N ALA A 363 -41.55 2.39 -13.20
CA ALA A 363 -41.37 1.04 -12.69
C ALA A 363 -40.04 0.45 -13.15
N VAL A 364 -39.28 -0.14 -12.23
CA VAL A 364 -37.97 -0.76 -12.49
C VAL A 364 -38.17 -2.09 -13.22
N LEU A 365 -37.61 -2.20 -14.42
CA LEU A 365 -37.64 -3.41 -15.26
C LEU A 365 -36.40 -4.28 -15.08
N GLN A 366 -35.24 -3.64 -14.88
CA GLN A 366 -33.95 -4.31 -14.68
C GLN A 366 -33.14 -3.53 -13.66
N THR A 367 -32.33 -4.25 -12.88
CA THR A 367 -31.35 -3.66 -11.95
C THR A 367 -30.03 -4.41 -12.07
N VAL A 368 -28.94 -3.66 -12.17
CA VAL A 368 -27.57 -4.19 -12.09
C VAL A 368 -26.82 -3.38 -11.04
N GLN A 369 -26.30 -4.08 -10.03
CA GLN A 369 -25.45 -3.50 -9.01
C GLN A 369 -24.16 -4.32 -8.92
N LYS A 370 -23.00 -3.66 -9.06
CA LYS A 370 -21.70 -4.33 -8.98
C LYS A 370 -20.67 -3.45 -8.27
N THR A 371 -19.76 -4.09 -7.55
CA THR A 371 -18.55 -3.45 -6.99
C THR A 371 -17.39 -3.68 -7.94
N LYS A 372 -17.21 -2.72 -8.85
CA LYS A 372 -16.18 -2.73 -9.91
C LYS A 372 -15.58 -1.32 -10.03
N PRO A 373 -14.59 -0.99 -9.20
CA PRO A 373 -13.96 0.34 -9.18
C PRO A 373 -13.42 0.82 -10.53
N GLU A 374 -12.98 -0.12 -11.37
CA GLU A 374 -12.39 0.09 -12.69
C GLU A 374 -13.41 0.32 -13.81
N GLN A 375 -14.65 -0.14 -13.63
CA GLN A 375 -15.58 -0.28 -14.75
C GLN A 375 -16.32 1.03 -15.05
N ARG A 376 -16.43 1.36 -16.34
CA ARG A 376 -17.04 2.61 -16.85
C ARG A 376 -18.10 2.40 -17.94
N VAL A 377 -18.38 1.14 -18.27
CA VAL A 377 -19.39 0.72 -19.24
C VAL A 377 -20.04 -0.55 -18.74
N GLU A 378 -21.36 -0.67 -18.81
CA GLU A 378 -22.12 -1.88 -18.48
C GLU A 378 -23.17 -2.15 -19.56
N ALA A 379 -23.30 -3.40 -19.97
CA ALA A 379 -24.31 -3.84 -20.94
C ALA A 379 -25.32 -4.76 -20.25
N ILE A 380 -26.55 -4.29 -20.13
CA ILE A 380 -27.63 -4.96 -19.39
C ILE A 380 -28.53 -5.66 -20.40
N ALA A 381 -28.65 -6.99 -20.29
CA ALA A 381 -29.62 -7.72 -21.11
C ALA A 381 -31.05 -7.25 -20.77
N ALA A 382 -31.78 -6.80 -21.78
CA ALA A 382 -33.14 -6.30 -21.62
C ALA A 382 -33.93 -6.47 -22.93
N THR A 383 -35.08 -7.13 -22.85
CA THR A 383 -36.05 -7.17 -23.95
C THR A 383 -37.07 -6.06 -23.71
N LEU A 384 -36.97 -4.99 -24.49
CA LEU A 384 -37.82 -3.81 -24.35
C LEU A 384 -38.70 -3.69 -25.59
N ALA A 385 -39.99 -3.41 -25.36
CA ALA A 385 -40.89 -3.07 -26.45
C ALA A 385 -40.57 -1.67 -26.99
N LYS A 386 -41.14 -1.34 -28.14
CA LYS A 386 -41.11 0.04 -28.64
C LYS A 386 -41.68 1.00 -27.59
N GLY A 387 -40.94 2.06 -27.27
CA GLY A 387 -41.36 3.00 -26.23
C GLY A 387 -40.20 3.81 -25.64
N ASN A 388 -40.54 4.62 -24.64
CA ASN A 388 -39.59 5.46 -23.90
C ASN A 388 -39.27 4.83 -22.54
N TYR A 389 -37.99 4.88 -22.18
CA TYR A 389 -37.45 4.35 -20.94
C TYR A 389 -36.48 5.34 -20.32
N THR A 390 -36.22 5.18 -19.03
CA THR A 390 -35.21 5.95 -18.31
C THR A 390 -34.18 5.01 -17.72
N VAL A 391 -32.91 5.32 -17.91
CA VAL A 391 -31.81 4.63 -17.22
C VAL A 391 -31.38 5.50 -16.05
N LYS A 392 -31.46 4.97 -14.83
CA LYS A 392 -30.98 5.64 -13.63
C LYS A 392 -29.63 5.06 -13.22
N LEU A 393 -28.57 5.87 -13.27
CA LEU A 393 -27.22 5.52 -12.84
C LEU A 393 -26.90 6.19 -11.50
N THR A 394 -26.58 5.38 -10.49
CA THR A 394 -26.06 5.83 -9.19
C THR A 394 -24.64 5.30 -9.02
N LEU A 395 -23.72 6.16 -8.61
CA LEU A 395 -22.33 5.80 -8.33
C LEU A 395 -22.04 5.98 -6.84
N THR A 396 -21.23 5.08 -6.28
CA THR A 396 -20.72 5.19 -4.91
C THR A 396 -19.20 5.24 -4.96
N ASP A 397 -18.60 6.14 -4.21
CA ASP A 397 -17.14 6.28 -4.12
C ASP A 397 -16.51 5.32 -3.10
N ILE A 398 -15.17 5.25 -3.08
CA ILE A 398 -14.42 4.38 -2.15
C ILE A 398 -14.59 4.74 -0.68
N PHE A 399 -15.14 5.92 -0.38
CA PHE A 399 -15.41 6.43 0.96
C PHE A 399 -16.89 6.29 1.36
N ASN A 400 -17.66 5.51 0.58
CA ASN A 400 -19.10 5.27 0.73
C ASN A 400 -20.01 6.50 0.47
N ASN A 401 -19.51 7.58 -0.14
CA ASN A 401 -20.38 8.68 -0.54
C ASN A 401 -21.10 8.33 -1.84
N ASN A 402 -22.40 8.59 -1.88
CA ASN A 402 -23.20 8.44 -3.09
C ASN A 402 -23.17 9.74 -3.90
N VAL A 403 -22.98 9.62 -5.20
CA VAL A 403 -23.19 10.71 -6.13
C VAL A 403 -24.67 10.78 -6.50
N ALA A 404 -25.19 12.00 -6.64
CA ALA A 404 -26.54 12.23 -7.11
C ALA A 404 -26.83 11.38 -8.37
N PRO A 405 -27.91 10.57 -8.37
CA PRO A 405 -28.26 9.76 -9.53
C PRO A 405 -28.43 10.63 -10.78
N VAL A 406 -28.07 10.09 -11.94
CA VAL A 406 -28.45 10.68 -13.23
C VAL A 406 -29.48 9.81 -13.90
N GLU A 407 -30.47 10.45 -14.50
CA GLU A 407 -31.50 9.82 -15.32
C GLU A 407 -31.20 10.13 -16.79
N ILE A 408 -31.11 9.08 -17.59
CA ILE A 408 -30.73 9.14 -19.00
C ILE A 408 -31.91 8.58 -19.81
N PRO A 409 -32.63 9.41 -20.57
CA PRO A 409 -33.73 8.94 -21.39
C PRO A 409 -33.19 8.09 -22.55
N ILE A 410 -33.89 7.00 -22.87
CA ILE A 410 -33.66 6.20 -24.07
C ILE A 410 -34.99 5.92 -24.77
N THR A 411 -34.98 5.89 -26.10
CA THR A 411 -36.14 5.51 -26.93
C THR A 411 -35.81 4.24 -27.69
N VAL A 412 -36.71 3.26 -27.61
CA VAL A 412 -36.67 2.02 -28.38
C VAL A 412 -37.61 2.20 -29.57
N ASN A 413 -37.08 2.06 -30.79
CA ASN A 413 -37.78 2.39 -32.04
C ASN A 413 -38.52 1.21 -32.68
#